data_AF-A0A3N2DMS6-F1
#
_entry.id   AF-A0A3N2DMS6-F1
#
_cell.length_a   1.000
_cell.length_b   1.000
_cell.length_c   1.000
_cell.angle_alpha   90.00
_cell.angle_beta   90.00
_cell.angle_gamma   90.00
#
_symmetry.space_group_name_H-M   'P 1'
#
loop_
_entity.id
_entity.type
_entity.pdbx_description
1 polymer ?
#
loop_
_entity_poly.entity_id
_entity_poly.type
_entity_poly.pdbx_seq_one_letter_code
_entity_poly.pdbx_strand_id
1 'polypeptide(L)' 'MTRVSKNMAHIRRIRHLTMPSHRDYFDNAYLFPHQQLSS' A
#
# COMPACT_ATOMS: atom_id res chain seq x y z
N MET A 1 -11.43 9.73 -8.26
CA MET A 1 -11.66 8.67 -7.24
C MET A 1 -12.36 7.52 -7.94
N THR A 2 -11.81 6.30 -7.89
CA THR A 2 -12.42 5.12 -8.54
C THR A 2 -13.81 4.88 -7.97
N ARG A 3 -14.80 4.72 -8.86
CA ARG A 3 -16.20 4.51 -8.50
C ARG A 3 -16.28 3.19 -7.70
N VAL A 4 -16.52 3.28 -6.39
CA VAL A 4 -16.51 2.12 -5.48
C VAL A 4 -17.61 1.14 -5.90
N SER A 5 -17.29 -0.16 -5.95
CA SER A 5 -18.23 -1.20 -6.34
C SER A 5 -19.37 -1.32 -5.32
N LYS A 6 -20.59 -1.61 -5.79
CA LYS A 6 -21.77 -1.80 -4.90
C LYS A 6 -21.56 -2.89 -3.85
N ASN A 7 -20.70 -3.88 -4.15
CA ASN A 7 -20.38 -5.00 -3.25
C ASN A 7 -19.51 -4.59 -2.05
N MET A 8 -18.76 -3.49 -2.16
CA MET A 8 -17.88 -2.98 -1.08
C MET A 8 -18.26 -1.56 -0.69
N ALA A 9 -19.54 -1.21 -0.76
CA ALA A 9 -20.03 0.15 -0.49
C ALA A 9 -19.68 0.66 0.93
N HIS A 10 -19.48 -0.25 1.90
CA HIS A 10 -19.06 0.09 3.26
C HIS A 10 -17.56 0.46 3.36
N ILE A 11 -16.74 0.09 2.37
CA ILE A 11 -15.29 0.37 2.36
C ILE A 11 -14.99 1.54 1.43
N ARG A 12 -14.55 2.67 2.02
CA ARG A 12 -14.22 3.89 1.27
C ARG A 12 -12.74 4.02 0.89
N ARG A 13 -11.84 3.29 1.56
CA ARG A 13 -10.38 3.33 1.32
C ARG A 13 -9.85 1.92 1.05
N ILE A 14 -9.57 1.62 -0.21
CA ILE A 14 -9.12 0.28 -0.67
C ILE A 14 -7.66 0.28 -1.16
N ARG A 15 -6.94 1.40 -1.04
CA ARG A 15 -5.60 1.54 -1.62
C ARG A 15 -4.62 0.49 -1.09
N HIS A 16 -4.73 0.09 0.18
CA HIS A 16 -3.88 -0.95 0.78
C HIS A 16 -4.11 -2.36 0.21
N LEU A 17 -5.27 -2.62 -0.42
CA LEU A 17 -5.54 -3.89 -1.09
C LEU A 17 -4.74 -4.00 -2.38
N THR A 18 -4.68 -2.92 -3.15
CA THR A 18 -4.05 -2.88 -4.48
C THR A 18 -2.61 -2.38 -4.48
N MET A 19 -2.20 -1.61 -3.47
CA MET A 19 -0.85 -1.08 -3.34
C MET A 19 -0.14 -1.70 -2.13
N PRO A 20 0.88 -2.55 -2.36
CA PRO A 20 1.67 -3.14 -1.29
C PRO A 20 2.27 -2.08 -0.35
N SER A 21 2.65 -0.92 -0.90
CA SER A 21 3.26 0.19 -0.15
C SER A 21 2.38 0.82 0.93
N HIS A 22 1.08 0.52 0.93
CA HIS A 22 0.12 1.07 1.88
C HIS A 22 -0.40 0.00 2.85
N ARG A 23 0.24 -1.17 2.90
CA ARG A 23 -0.05 -2.21 3.91
C ARG A 23 0.72 -1.91 5.18
N ASP A 24 0.15 -2.28 6.32
CA ASP A 24 0.72 -1.96 7.64
C ASP A 24 2.13 -2.55 7.87
N TYR A 25 2.43 -3.66 7.20
CA TYR A 25 3.72 -4.35 7.26
C TYR A 25 4.60 -4.08 6.04
N PHE A 26 4.38 -2.97 5.33
CA PHE A 26 5.21 -2.64 4.18
C PHE A 26 6.62 -2.20 4.59
N ASP A 27 7.63 -2.91 4.10
CA ASP A 27 9.02 -2.59 4.35
C ASP A 27 9.55 -1.61 3.29
N ASN A 28 10.10 -0.47 3.73
CA ASN A 28 10.71 0.51 2.84
C ASN A 28 11.99 0.00 2.17
N ALA A 29 12.59 -1.09 2.67
CA ALA A 29 13.70 -1.76 2.01
C ALA A 29 13.35 -2.23 0.58
N TYR A 30 12.07 -2.51 0.31
CA TYR A 30 11.60 -2.86 -1.04
C TYR A 30 11.63 -1.68 -2.03
N LEU A 31 11.62 -0.43 -1.56
CA LEU A 31 11.75 0.75 -2.44
C LEU A 31 13.21 1.16 -2.66
N PHE A 32 14.06 0.98 -1.66
CA PHE A 32 15.44 1.46 -1.68
C PHE A 32 16.43 0.36 -1.28
N PRO A 33 16.59 -0.69 -2.11
CA PRO A 33 17.44 -1.84 -1.79
C PRO A 33 18.93 -1.48 -1.60
N HIS A 34 19.38 -0.31 -2.04
CA HIS A 34 20.77 0.14 -1.98
C HIS A 34 21.10 1.12 -0.84
N GLN A 35 20.12 1.49 0.01
CA GLN A 35 20.36 2.41 1.14
C GLN A 35 20.74 1.71 2.46
N GLN A 36 20.80 0.38 2.50
CA GLN A 36 21.33 -0.38 3.65
C GLN A 36 22.86 -0.41 3.71
N LEU A 37 23.52 0.70 3.34
CA LEU A 37 24.98 0.87 3.38
C LEU A 37 25.31 2.21 4.05
N SER A 38 24.87 2.41 5.28
CA SER A 38 25.52 3.32 6.24
C SER A 38 24.86 3.28 7.62
N SER A 39 25.36 2.41 8.50
CA SER A 39 25.78 2.71 9.89
C SER A 39 26.07 1.41 10.62
#